data_AF-A0A5C6GE08-F1
#
_entry.id   AF-A0A5C6GE08-F1
#
_cell.length_a   1.000
_cell.length_b   1.000
_cell.length_c   1.000
_cell.angle_alpha   90.00
_cell.angle_beta   90.00
_cell.angle_gamma   90.00
#
_symmetry.space_group_name_H-M   'P 1'
#
loop_
_entity.id
_entity.type
_entity.pdbx_description
1 polymer ?
#
loop_
_entity_poly.entity_id
_entity_poly.type
_entity_poly.pdbx_seq_one_letter_code
_entity_poly.pdbx_strand_id
1 'polypeptide(L)'
;MSPPEDKAGADGSAELAFGDAIDMSTFEQILEMDDPGSDEFSSSIVFGFFTQAQETFENMESALSQGKEADLFMAGKRAEKNLKTLSDLGHFLKGSSATLGLIKVRDGCEKIQRYGKNENLDGSSEPDSELCFKRITEALKTVKADYEDVEKRLKAYYDKGESKDDDA
;
A
#
# COMPACT_ATOMS: atom_id res chain seq x y z
N MET A 1 34.30 1.18 33.86
CA MET A 1 33.80 1.87 32.65
C MET A 1 33.72 0.81 31.58
N SER A 2 32.51 0.31 31.32
CA SER A 2 32.28 -0.64 30.24
C SER A 2 32.25 0.11 28.90
N PRO A 3 32.70 -0.49 27.79
CA PRO A 3 32.68 0.15 26.49
C PRO A 3 31.22 0.29 26.00
N PRO A 4 30.91 1.28 25.13
CA PRO A 4 29.63 1.33 24.45
C PRO A 4 29.59 0.20 23.41
N GLU A 5 28.54 -0.61 23.46
CA GLU A 5 28.26 -1.64 22.48
C GLU A 5 27.87 -0.99 21.15
N ASP A 6 28.55 -1.39 20.08
CA ASP A 6 28.31 -0.97 18.70
C ASP A 6 26.86 -1.29 18.28
N LYS A 7 26.02 -0.25 18.20
CA LYS A 7 24.69 -0.26 17.57
C LYS A 7 24.80 -0.10 16.04
N ALA A 8 25.72 -0.80 15.40
CA ALA A 8 25.99 -0.68 13.97
C ALA A 8 25.93 -2.06 13.30
N GLY A 9 24.73 -2.50 12.92
CA GLY A 9 24.58 -3.79 12.24
C GLY A 9 23.26 -4.02 11.51
N ALA A 10 22.15 -3.48 12.02
CA ALA A 10 20.83 -3.62 11.37
C ALA A 10 20.54 -2.50 10.34
N ASP A 11 21.02 -1.29 10.63
CA ASP A 11 20.69 -0.04 9.94
C ASP A 11 20.99 -0.06 8.42
N GLY A 12 22.24 -0.38 8.04
CA GLY A 12 22.62 -0.44 6.63
C GLY A 12 22.07 -1.63 5.85
N SER A 13 21.56 -2.69 6.52
CA SER A 13 21.07 -3.89 5.83
C SER A 13 19.63 -3.75 5.36
N ALA A 14 18.80 -3.00 6.09
CA ALA A 14 17.40 -2.77 5.75
C ALA A 14 17.28 -1.76 4.59
N GLU A 15 18.02 -0.64 4.66
CA GLU A 15 18.01 0.39 3.61
C GLU A 15 18.46 -0.15 2.24
N LEU A 16 19.47 -1.04 2.23
CA LEU A 16 19.91 -1.75 1.03
C LEU A 16 18.89 -2.78 0.50
N ALA A 17 18.06 -3.36 1.38
CA ALA A 17 17.06 -4.37 1.00
C ALA A 17 15.79 -3.74 0.41
N PHE A 18 15.39 -2.57 0.91
CA PHE A 18 14.13 -1.93 0.53
C PHE A 18 14.28 -0.89 -0.59
N GLY A 19 15.47 -0.30 -0.77
CA GLY A 19 15.72 0.64 -1.87
C GLY A 19 14.71 1.80 -1.90
N ASP A 20 14.14 2.10 -3.06
CA ASP A 20 13.15 3.18 -3.25
C ASP A 20 11.69 2.75 -3.01
N ALA A 21 11.46 1.52 -2.54
CA ALA A 21 10.12 0.96 -2.38
C ALA A 21 9.49 1.33 -1.03
N ILE A 22 10.31 1.54 0.00
CA ILE A 22 9.89 1.88 1.37
C ILE A 22 10.68 3.12 1.83
N ASP A 23 9.96 4.10 2.38
CA ASP A 23 10.53 5.20 3.13
C ASP A 23 11.04 4.69 4.48
N MET A 24 12.35 4.42 4.54
CA MET A 24 12.98 3.91 5.75
C MET A 24 12.80 4.84 6.95
N SER A 25 12.75 6.16 6.75
CA SER A 25 12.55 7.09 7.87
C SER A 25 11.17 6.96 8.53
N THR A 26 10.16 6.58 7.74
CA THR A 26 8.82 6.28 8.26
C THR A 26 8.78 4.87 8.85
N PHE A 27 9.39 3.90 8.17
CA PHE A 27 9.34 2.50 8.59
C PHE A 27 10.15 2.24 9.87
N GLU A 28 11.28 2.92 10.06
CA GLU A 28 12.11 2.88 11.28
C GLU A 28 11.32 3.28 12.52
N GLN A 29 10.42 4.26 12.42
CA GLN A 29 9.57 4.65 13.54
C GLN A 29 8.66 3.50 14.01
N ILE A 30 8.29 2.59 13.11
CA ILE A 30 7.52 1.38 13.45
C ILE A 30 8.45 0.36 14.11
N LEU A 31 9.65 0.15 13.57
CA LEU A 31 10.65 -0.77 14.14
C LEU A 31 11.09 -0.34 15.54
N GLU A 32 11.16 0.98 15.79
CA GLU A 32 11.47 1.53 17.12
C GLU A 32 10.38 1.27 18.17
N MET A 33 9.19 0.83 17.75
CA MET A 33 8.11 0.43 18.66
C MET A 33 8.21 -1.02 19.12
N ASP A 34 9.10 -1.83 18.53
CA ASP A 34 9.35 -3.19 18.99
C ASP A 34 10.19 -3.23 20.27
N ASP A 35 9.93 -4.23 21.10
CA ASP A 35 10.79 -4.54 22.24
C ASP A 35 12.16 -5.10 21.76
N PRO A 36 13.25 -4.88 22.51
CA PRO A 36 14.56 -5.40 22.13
C PRO A 36 14.57 -6.91 21.90
N GLY A 37 14.91 -7.34 20.68
CA GLY A 37 14.94 -8.75 20.30
C GLY A 37 13.59 -9.33 19.85
N SER A 38 12.56 -8.51 19.74
CA SER A 38 11.25 -8.85 19.19
C SER A 38 11.00 -8.06 17.91
N ASP A 39 10.14 -8.59 17.04
CA ASP A 39 9.58 -7.90 15.88
C ASP A 39 8.04 -8.03 15.84
N GLU A 40 7.41 -8.37 16.97
CA GLU A 40 5.98 -8.69 17.07
C GLU A 40 5.09 -7.50 16.70
N PHE A 41 5.44 -6.28 17.10
CA PHE A 41 4.61 -5.10 16.82
C PHE A 41 4.72 -4.72 15.34
N SER A 42 5.94 -4.58 14.82
CA SER A 42 6.14 -4.18 13.43
C SER A 42 5.63 -5.24 12.46
N SER A 43 5.86 -6.54 12.73
CA SER A 43 5.36 -7.63 11.92
C SER A 43 3.84 -7.66 11.93
N SER A 44 3.19 -7.54 13.10
CA SER A 44 1.72 -7.53 13.22
C SER A 44 1.09 -6.44 12.36
N ILE A 45 1.64 -5.21 12.36
CA ILE A 45 1.13 -4.12 11.52
C ILE A 45 1.37 -4.41 10.03
N VAL A 46 2.53 -4.93 9.66
CA VAL A 46 2.87 -5.25 8.25
C VAL A 46 1.99 -6.38 7.70
N PHE A 47 1.86 -7.49 8.41
CA PHE A 47 1.01 -8.61 7.98
C PHE A 47 -0.48 -8.26 8.02
N GLY A 48 -0.89 -7.42 8.97
CA GLY A 48 -2.23 -6.83 8.99
C GLY A 48 -2.51 -5.98 7.75
N PHE A 49 -1.53 -5.19 7.31
CA PHE A 49 -1.63 -4.41 6.07
C PHE A 49 -1.75 -5.30 4.82
N PHE A 50 -1.04 -6.43 4.73
CA PHE A 50 -1.15 -7.33 3.58
C PHE A 50 -2.58 -7.84 3.36
N THR A 51 -3.21 -8.31 4.44
CA THR A 51 -4.62 -8.73 4.42
C THR A 51 -5.52 -7.58 3.95
N GLN A 52 -5.34 -6.40 4.54
CA GLN A 52 -6.13 -5.22 4.18
C GLN A 52 -5.95 -4.79 2.72
N ALA A 53 -4.72 -4.85 2.20
CA ALA A 53 -4.40 -4.48 0.83
C ALA A 53 -5.06 -5.45 -0.17
N GLN A 54 -4.95 -6.76 0.08
CA GLN A 54 -5.58 -7.79 -0.75
C GLN A 54 -7.11 -7.62 -0.81
N GLU A 55 -7.77 -7.51 0.35
CA GLU A 55 -9.21 -7.26 0.42
C GLU A 55 -9.61 -5.96 -0.30
N THR A 56 -8.81 -4.92 -0.15
CA THR A 56 -9.07 -3.63 -0.82
C THR A 56 -8.95 -3.73 -2.33
N PHE A 57 -7.93 -4.43 -2.85
CA PHE A 57 -7.78 -4.65 -4.29
C PHE A 57 -8.93 -5.45 -4.89
N GLU A 58 -9.37 -6.52 -4.22
CA GLU A 58 -10.53 -7.30 -4.64
C GLU A 58 -11.81 -6.44 -4.70
N ASN A 59 -12.01 -5.59 -3.70
CA ASN A 59 -13.13 -4.65 -3.68
C ASN A 59 -13.06 -3.62 -4.81
N MET A 60 -11.86 -3.12 -5.14
CA MET A 60 -11.65 -2.23 -6.29
C MET A 60 -11.96 -2.93 -7.62
N GLU A 61 -11.48 -4.16 -7.81
CA GLU A 61 -11.75 -4.95 -9.02
C GLU A 61 -13.25 -5.24 -9.19
N SER A 62 -13.95 -5.53 -8.09
CA SER A 62 -15.40 -5.71 -8.09
C SER A 62 -16.13 -4.43 -8.50
N ALA A 63 -15.76 -3.27 -7.93
CA ALA A 63 -16.34 -1.98 -8.30
C ALA A 63 -16.09 -1.61 -9.77
N LEU A 64 -14.90 -1.91 -10.30
CA LEU A 64 -14.56 -1.73 -11.72
C LEU A 64 -15.41 -2.64 -12.63
N SER A 65 -15.59 -3.90 -12.24
CA SER A 65 -16.35 -4.88 -13.03
C SER A 65 -17.84 -4.53 -13.07
N GLN A 66 -18.42 -4.12 -11.95
CA GLN A 66 -19.81 -3.67 -11.87
C GLN A 66 -20.08 -2.39 -12.69
N GLY A 67 -19.04 -1.59 -12.97
CA GLY A 67 -19.13 -0.40 -13.83
C GLY A 67 -19.29 -0.73 -15.30
N LYS A 68 -18.78 -1.89 -15.76
CA LYS A 68 -18.84 -2.33 -17.16
C LYS A 68 -20.18 -2.95 -17.55
N GLU A 69 -20.82 -3.63 -16.61
CA GLU A 69 -22.07 -4.40 -16.80
C GLU A 69 -23.34 -3.56 -16.60
N ALA A 70 -23.29 -2.25 -16.80
CA ALA A 70 -24.44 -1.39 -16.56
C ALA A 70 -25.31 -1.24 -17.83
N ASP A 71 -26.57 -1.67 -17.76
CA ASP A 71 -27.59 -1.36 -18.77
C ASP A 71 -27.70 0.16 -18.98
N LEU A 72 -27.83 0.59 -20.25
CA LEU A 72 -27.80 2.00 -20.67
C LEU A 72 -28.66 2.95 -19.83
N PHE A 73 -29.80 2.47 -19.30
CA PHE A 73 -30.76 3.29 -18.57
C PHE A 73 -30.32 3.64 -17.13
N MET A 74 -29.45 2.82 -16.52
CA MET A 74 -28.97 3.02 -15.13
C MET A 74 -27.46 3.29 -15.05
N ALA A 75 -26.78 3.35 -16.21
CA ALA A 75 -25.33 3.48 -16.33
C ALA A 75 -24.77 4.69 -15.58
N GLY A 76 -25.38 5.88 -15.69
CA GLY A 76 -24.87 7.11 -15.07
C GLY A 76 -24.80 7.04 -13.54
N LYS A 77 -25.92 6.70 -12.88
CA LYS A 77 -25.98 6.64 -11.41
C LYS A 77 -25.11 5.51 -10.82
N ARG A 78 -24.98 4.39 -11.54
CA ARG A 78 -24.12 3.27 -11.11
C ARG A 78 -22.64 3.63 -11.27
N ALA A 79 -22.28 4.29 -12.38
CA ALA A 79 -20.92 4.79 -12.62
C ALA A 79 -20.48 5.75 -11.51
N GLU A 80 -21.30 6.73 -11.15
CA GLU A 80 -21.02 7.66 -10.04
C GLU A 80 -20.80 6.92 -8.71
N LYS A 81 -21.68 5.96 -8.38
CA LYS A 81 -21.53 5.16 -7.16
C LYS A 81 -20.22 4.37 -7.16
N ASN A 82 -19.88 3.73 -8.28
CA ASN A 82 -18.67 2.91 -8.38
C ASN A 82 -17.40 3.77 -8.32
N LEU A 83 -17.39 4.93 -8.97
CA LEU A 83 -16.28 5.90 -8.87
C LEU A 83 -16.10 6.38 -7.43
N LYS A 84 -17.20 6.73 -6.74
CA LYS A 84 -17.14 7.09 -5.32
C LYS A 84 -16.56 5.95 -4.47
N THR A 85 -17.02 4.72 -4.65
CA THR A 85 -16.47 3.54 -3.95
C THR A 85 -14.98 3.39 -4.21
N LEU A 86 -14.54 3.52 -5.46
CA LEU A 86 -13.12 3.47 -5.83
C LEU A 86 -12.31 4.58 -5.16
N SER A 87 -12.86 5.80 -5.08
CA SER A 87 -12.24 6.90 -4.35
C SER A 87 -12.08 6.58 -2.87
N ASP A 88 -13.12 6.06 -2.23
CA ASP A 88 -13.11 5.73 -0.80
C ASP A 88 -12.10 4.61 -0.49
N LEU A 89 -12.04 3.57 -1.33
CA LEU A 89 -11.06 2.48 -1.22
C LEU A 89 -9.63 2.98 -1.46
N GLY A 90 -9.42 3.85 -2.46
CA GLY A 90 -8.13 4.46 -2.74
C GLY A 90 -7.67 5.35 -1.59
N HIS A 91 -8.57 6.12 -0.99
CA HIS A 91 -8.27 6.92 0.19
C HIS A 91 -7.85 6.06 1.39
N PHE A 92 -8.60 4.99 1.64
CA PHE A 92 -8.35 4.06 2.74
C PHE A 92 -6.97 3.42 2.62
N LEU A 93 -6.67 2.78 1.49
CA LEU A 93 -5.40 2.10 1.30
C LEU A 93 -4.22 3.07 1.21
N LYS A 94 -4.43 4.30 0.71
CA LYS A 94 -3.43 5.38 0.76
C LYS A 94 -3.02 5.70 2.20
N GLY A 95 -4.00 5.81 3.11
CA GLY A 95 -3.73 6.09 4.52
C GLY A 95 -2.87 5.01 5.15
N SER A 96 -3.27 3.75 4.98
CA SER A 96 -2.56 2.61 5.57
C SER A 96 -1.16 2.40 4.98
N SER A 97 -1.00 2.57 3.66
CA SER A 97 0.31 2.48 3.00
C SER A 97 1.25 3.61 3.40
N ALA A 98 0.74 4.82 3.66
CA ALA A 98 1.54 5.93 4.16
C ALA A 98 2.11 5.66 5.56
N THR A 99 1.32 5.03 6.45
CA THR A 99 1.79 4.66 7.80
C THR A 99 3.02 3.74 7.75
N LEU A 100 3.07 2.83 6.78
CA LEU A 100 4.19 1.89 6.60
C LEU A 100 5.34 2.44 5.72
N GLY A 101 5.25 3.68 5.24
CA GLY A 101 6.26 4.25 4.35
C GLY A 101 6.23 3.70 2.92
N LEU A 102 5.14 3.07 2.47
CA LEU A 102 5.07 2.43 1.14
C LEU A 102 4.78 3.45 0.04
N ILE A 103 5.79 4.25 -0.34
CA ILE A 103 5.65 5.44 -1.19
C ILE A 103 4.90 5.15 -2.49
N LYS A 104 5.31 4.12 -3.24
CA LYS A 104 4.72 3.82 -4.56
C LYS A 104 3.27 3.37 -4.45
N VAL A 105 2.97 2.54 -3.45
CA VAL A 105 1.60 2.08 -3.16
C VAL A 105 0.71 3.26 -2.77
N ARG A 106 1.20 4.13 -1.88
CA ARG A 106 0.52 5.38 -1.47
C ARG A 106 0.19 6.25 -2.67
N ASP A 107 1.17 6.53 -3.51
CA ASP A 107 1.03 7.44 -4.65
C ASP A 107 0.08 6.89 -5.70
N GLY A 108 0.13 5.59 -5.99
CA GLY A 108 -0.83 4.97 -6.89
C GLY A 108 -2.24 4.90 -6.31
N CYS A 109 -2.39 4.72 -4.99
CA CYS A 109 -3.69 4.83 -4.32
C CYS A 109 -4.25 6.26 -4.38
N GLU A 110 -3.40 7.29 -4.32
CA GLU A 110 -3.82 8.68 -4.56
C GLU A 110 -4.37 8.87 -5.99
N LYS A 111 -3.73 8.29 -7.02
CA LYS A 111 -4.25 8.34 -8.39
C LYS A 111 -5.66 7.75 -8.47
N ILE A 112 -5.86 6.57 -7.87
CA ILE A 112 -7.17 5.92 -7.80
C ILE A 112 -8.18 6.82 -7.08
N GLN A 113 -7.78 7.42 -5.95
CA GLN A 113 -8.61 8.36 -5.21
C GLN A 113 -9.07 9.55 -6.08
N ARG A 114 -8.14 10.20 -6.78
CA ARG A 114 -8.42 11.37 -7.62
C ARG A 114 -9.35 11.04 -8.78
N TYR A 115 -9.03 10.00 -9.54
CA TYR A 115 -9.89 9.59 -10.66
C TYR A 115 -11.27 9.14 -10.18
N GLY A 116 -11.38 8.51 -9.01
CA GLY A 116 -12.66 8.15 -8.39
C GLY A 116 -13.52 9.37 -7.99
N LYS A 117 -12.92 10.56 -7.86
CA LYS A 117 -13.62 11.83 -7.64
C LYS A 117 -13.95 12.58 -8.93
N ASN A 118 -13.72 11.97 -10.09
CA ASN A 118 -13.76 12.68 -11.37
C ASN A 118 -12.78 13.88 -11.37
N GLU A 119 -11.55 13.64 -10.88
CA GLU A 119 -10.46 14.61 -10.89
C GLU A 119 -9.26 14.07 -11.66
N ASN A 120 -8.52 14.97 -12.31
CA ASN A 120 -7.15 14.72 -12.79
C ASN A 120 -6.16 14.77 -11.62
N LEU A 121 -4.89 14.41 -11.89
CA LEU A 121 -3.83 14.39 -10.88
C LEU A 121 -3.50 15.78 -10.33
N ASP A 122 -3.75 16.84 -11.09
CA ASP A 122 -3.59 18.22 -10.67
C ASP A 122 -4.80 18.75 -9.85
N GLY A 123 -5.83 17.92 -9.64
CA GLY A 123 -7.06 18.27 -8.95
C GLY A 123 -8.09 19.00 -9.82
N SER A 124 -7.84 19.20 -11.11
CA SER A 124 -8.85 19.71 -12.05
C SER A 124 -9.95 18.68 -12.28
N SER A 125 -11.18 19.13 -12.57
CA SER A 125 -12.30 18.22 -12.84
C SER A 125 -12.13 17.48 -14.18
N GLU A 126 -12.47 16.19 -14.18
CA GLU A 126 -12.50 15.30 -15.33
C GLU A 126 -13.94 14.82 -15.58
N PRO A 127 -14.67 15.40 -16.55
CA PRO A 127 -16.08 15.06 -16.80
C PRO A 127 -16.26 13.68 -17.46
N ASP A 128 -15.21 13.08 -18.04
CA ASP A 128 -15.31 11.76 -18.66
C ASP A 128 -15.09 10.64 -17.63
N SER A 129 -16.21 10.15 -17.08
CA SER A 129 -16.22 9.01 -16.16
C SER A 129 -15.64 7.72 -16.76
N GLU A 130 -15.77 7.48 -18.07
CA GLU A 130 -15.17 6.31 -18.70
C GLU A 130 -13.65 6.42 -18.75
N LEU A 131 -13.14 7.61 -19.02
CA LEU A 131 -11.71 7.90 -18.93
C LEU A 131 -11.19 7.72 -17.50
N CYS A 132 -11.93 8.18 -16.49
CA CYS A 132 -11.61 7.91 -15.08
C CYS A 132 -11.53 6.40 -14.80
N PHE A 133 -12.51 5.59 -15.23
CA PHE A 133 -12.45 4.14 -15.04
C PHE A 133 -11.26 3.48 -15.73
N LYS A 134 -10.90 3.90 -16.95
CA LYS A 134 -9.72 3.40 -17.65
C LYS A 134 -8.44 3.71 -16.88
N ARG A 135 -8.29 4.97 -16.44
CA ARG A 135 -7.13 5.41 -15.65
C ARG A 135 -7.04 4.73 -14.28
N ILE A 136 -8.18 4.50 -13.60
CA ILE A 136 -8.21 3.71 -12.35
C ILE A 136 -7.77 2.27 -12.62
N THR A 137 -8.22 1.67 -13.72
CA THR A 137 -7.81 0.29 -14.08
C THR A 137 -6.30 0.19 -14.30
N GLU A 138 -5.69 1.19 -14.95
CA GLU A 138 -4.24 1.25 -15.16
C GLU A 138 -3.47 1.53 -13.85
N ALA A 139 -3.97 2.46 -13.04
CA ALA A 139 -3.40 2.77 -11.73
C ALA A 139 -3.45 1.55 -10.80
N LEU A 140 -4.57 0.83 -10.75
CA LEU A 140 -4.73 -0.38 -9.95
C LEU A 140 -3.74 -1.47 -10.34
N LYS A 141 -3.54 -1.70 -11.63
CA LYS A 141 -2.51 -2.65 -12.11
C LYS A 141 -1.11 -2.27 -11.63
N THR A 142 -0.79 -0.98 -11.70
CA THR A 142 0.51 -0.46 -11.25
C THR A 142 0.68 -0.64 -9.74
N VAL A 143 -0.32 -0.24 -8.95
CA VAL A 143 -0.32 -0.37 -7.49
C VAL A 143 -0.17 -1.81 -7.03
N LYS A 144 -0.85 -2.76 -7.70
CA LYS A 144 -0.70 -4.19 -7.37
C LYS A 144 0.71 -4.69 -7.60
N ALA A 145 1.36 -4.28 -8.70
CA ALA A 145 2.75 -4.65 -8.96
C ALA A 145 3.72 -4.01 -7.94
N ASP A 146 3.52 -2.73 -7.60
CA ASP A 146 4.30 -2.06 -6.56
C ASP A 146 4.11 -2.71 -5.19
N TYR A 147 2.88 -3.13 -4.87
CA TYR A 147 2.55 -3.86 -3.66
C TYR A 147 3.24 -5.24 -3.62
N GLU A 148 3.20 -6.03 -4.70
CA GLU A 148 3.83 -7.35 -4.77
C GLU A 148 5.34 -7.28 -4.53
N ASP A 149 6.01 -6.26 -5.07
CA ASP A 149 7.44 -6.03 -4.83
C ASP A 149 7.73 -5.75 -3.34
N VAL A 150 6.97 -4.84 -2.74
CA VAL A 150 7.10 -4.49 -1.31
C VAL A 150 6.77 -5.68 -0.40
N GLU A 151 5.67 -6.39 -0.67
CA GLU A 151 5.22 -7.55 0.11
C GLU A 151 6.31 -8.62 0.14
N LYS A 152 6.93 -8.91 -1.01
CA LYS A 152 8.01 -9.88 -1.11
C LYS A 152 9.23 -9.47 -0.28
N ARG A 153 9.61 -8.19 -0.32
CA ARG A 153 10.77 -7.68 0.43
C ARG A 153 10.51 -7.71 1.94
N LEU A 154 9.33 -7.31 2.38
CA LEU A 154 8.95 -7.31 3.78
C LEU A 154 8.81 -8.74 4.33
N LYS A 155 8.20 -9.68 3.59
CA LYS A 155 8.20 -11.10 3.99
C LYS A 155 9.62 -11.63 4.15
N ALA A 156 10.50 -11.38 3.17
CA ALA A 156 11.88 -11.80 3.24
C ALA A 156 12.69 -11.14 4.38
N TYR A 157 12.25 -9.98 4.89
CA TYR A 157 12.85 -9.32 6.04
C TYR A 157 12.46 -10.05 7.34
N TYR A 158 11.17 -10.29 7.56
CA TYR A 158 10.68 -10.98 8.76
C TYR A 158 11.03 -12.48 8.77
N ASP A 159 11.02 -13.16 7.63
CA ASP A 159 11.43 -14.58 7.52
C ASP A 159 12.91 -14.80 7.90
N LYS A 160 13.77 -13.79 7.73
CA LYS A 160 15.20 -13.88 8.12
C LYS A 160 15.41 -13.67 9.63
N GLY A 161 14.45 -13.05 10.31
CA GLY A 161 14.46 -12.85 11.77
C GLY A 161 14.33 -14.16 12.55
N GLU A 162 13.58 -15.13 12.03
CA GLU A 162 13.33 -16.43 12.70
C GLU A 162 14.54 -17.39 12.74
N SER A 163 15.68 -17.04 12.13
CA SER A 163 16.84 -17.94 12.00
C SER A 163 17.95 -17.77 13.06
N LYS A 164 17.70 -17.00 14.13
CA LYS A 164 18.66 -16.82 15.22
C LYS A 164 17.96 -16.93 16.58
N ASP A 165 17.84 -18.14 17.11
CA ASP A 165 17.84 -18.44 18.57
C ASP A 165 17.71 -19.95 18.87
N ASP A 166 18.37 -20.83 18.10
CA ASP A 166 18.35 -22.29 18.34
C ASP A 166 19.76 -22.91 18.49
N ASP A 167 20.75 -22.15 18.97
CA ASP A 167 22.04 -22.71 19.40
C ASP A 167 22.52 -22.07 20.71
N ALA A 168 22.06 -22.62 21.84
CA ALA A 168 22.75 -22.57 23.14
C ALA A 168 22.37 -23.78 24.02
#